data_AF-A0A3E1IXT8-F1
#
_entry.id   AF-A0A3E1IXT8-F1
#
_cell.length_a   1.000
_cell.length_b   1.000
_cell.length_c   1.000
_cell.angle_alpha   90.00
_cell.angle_beta   90.00
_cell.angle_gamma   90.00
#
_symmetry.space_group_name_H-M   'P 1'
#
loop_
_entity.id
_entity.type
_entity.pdbx_description
1 polymer ?
#
loop_
_entity_poly.entity_id
_entity_poly.type
_entity_poly.pdbx_seq_one_letter_code
_entity_poly.pdbx_strand_id
1 'polypeptide(L)'
;MTYLAKAALFCDHCKAKVECAPEAEPTLGFDLREDSPLKGWINVGFSHHLCANCAKVYCAKRAELERELKEEYLNDTNEFTL
;
A
#
# COMPACT_ATOMS: atom_id res chain seq x y z
N MET A 1 18.56 -11.47 -28.84
CA MET A 1 17.73 -10.27 -28.58
C MET A 1 16.79 -10.60 -27.44
N THR A 2 17.21 -10.34 -26.20
CA THR A 2 16.33 -10.43 -25.03
C THR A 2 15.48 -9.18 -24.99
N TYR A 3 14.22 -9.30 -25.41
CA TYR A 3 13.24 -8.24 -25.25
C TYR A 3 12.91 -8.12 -23.75
N LEU A 4 13.58 -7.21 -23.05
CA LEU A 4 13.14 -6.78 -21.73
C LEU A 4 11.80 -6.07 -21.92
N ALA A 5 10.70 -6.78 -21.62
CA ALA A 5 9.39 -6.18 -21.60
C ALA A 5 9.41 -5.04 -20.56
N LYS A 6 8.94 -3.85 -20.92
CA LYS A 6 8.65 -2.83 -19.92
C LYS A 6 7.28 -3.16 -19.33
N ALA A 7 7.20 -3.33 -18.01
CA ALA A 7 5.92 -3.41 -17.32
C ALA A 7 5.49 -2.01 -16.87
N ALA A 8 4.20 -1.87 -16.59
CA ALA A 8 3.66 -0.65 -16.01
C ALA A 8 2.66 -1.00 -14.93
N LEU A 9 2.72 -0.27 -13.82
CA LEU A 9 1.71 -0.32 -12.78
C LEU A 9 0.81 0.89 -12.91
N PHE A 10 -0.45 0.66 -12.52
CA PHE A 10 -1.49 1.68 -12.53
C PHE A 10 -2.03 1.82 -11.12
N CYS A 11 -2.20 3.06 -10.67
CA CYS A 11 -2.91 3.33 -9.44
C CYS A 11 -4.39 3.02 -9.63
N ASP A 12 -4.95 2.12 -8.84
CA ASP A 12 -6.35 1.74 -8.93
C ASP A 12 -7.30 2.91 -8.65
N HIS A 13 -6.88 3.87 -7.80
CA HIS A 13 -7.69 5.02 -7.43
C HIS A 13 -7.63 6.16 -8.46
N CYS A 14 -6.45 6.71 -8.74
CA CYS A 14 -6.30 7.90 -9.58
C CYS A 14 -5.82 7.61 -11.02
N LYS A 15 -5.60 6.34 -11.36
CA LYS A 15 -5.12 5.89 -12.69
C LYS A 15 -3.74 6.40 -13.11
N ALA A 16 -2.97 6.99 -12.18
CA ALA A 16 -1.57 7.31 -12.40
C ALA A 16 -0.80 6.07 -12.87
N LYS A 17 0.14 6.24 -13.81
CA LYS A 17 0.95 5.16 -14.38
C LYS A 17 2.40 5.33 -13.95
N VAL A 18 3.08 4.23 -13.67
CA VAL A 18 4.54 4.18 -13.50
C VAL A 18 5.12 3.04 -14.32
N GLU A 19 6.22 3.30 -15.03
CA GLU A 19 6.96 2.24 -15.72
C GLU A 19 7.90 1.55 -14.75
N CYS A 20 7.96 0.23 -14.81
CA CYS A 20 8.79 -0.59 -13.93
C CYS A 20 9.32 -1.83 -14.66
N ALA A 21 10.28 -2.51 -14.02
CA ALA A 21 10.70 -3.83 -14.49
C ALA A 21 9.53 -4.84 -14.35
N PRO A 22 9.43 -5.86 -15.23
CA PRO A 22 8.40 -6.89 -15.14
C PRO A 22 8.29 -7.59 -13.80
N GLU A 23 9.43 -7.76 -13.12
CA GLU A 23 9.52 -8.45 -11.84
C GLU A 23 9.35 -7.51 -10.63
N ALA A 24 9.12 -6.22 -10.87
CA ALA A 24 9.03 -5.23 -9.81
C ALA A 24 7.59 -5.13 -9.25
N GLU A 25 7.35 -5.79 -8.11
CA GLU A 25 6.14 -5.59 -7.32
C GLU A 25 6.40 -4.64 -6.13
N PRO A 26 5.66 -3.53 -6.00
CA PRO A 26 5.78 -2.63 -4.85
C PRO A 26 5.15 -3.31 -3.63
N THR A 27 5.95 -4.00 -2.84
CA THR A 27 5.50 -4.62 -1.59
C THR A 27 5.26 -3.55 -0.52
N LEU A 28 4.18 -3.72 0.25
CA LEU A 28 3.91 -2.90 1.44
C LEU A 28 5.13 -2.92 2.38
N GLY A 29 5.75 -1.75 2.59
CA GLY A 29 6.89 -1.60 3.50
C GLY A 29 8.27 -1.88 2.91
N PHE A 30 8.40 -2.03 1.59
CA PHE A 30 9.71 -2.15 0.94
C PHE A 30 10.29 -0.75 0.67
N ASP A 31 11.37 -0.41 1.38
CA ASP A 31 12.15 0.80 1.12
C ASP A 31 12.90 0.65 -0.21
N LEU A 32 12.22 1.02 -1.28
CA LEU A 32 12.84 1.20 -2.57
C LEU A 32 13.82 2.38 -2.48
N ARG A 33 14.96 2.26 -3.17
CA ARG A 33 15.98 3.33 -3.27
C ARG A 33 15.32 4.67 -3.59
N GLU A 34 15.90 5.77 -3.12
CA GLU A 34 15.31 7.10 -3.28
C GLU A 34 15.00 7.48 -4.74
N ASP A 35 15.80 6.93 -5.63
CA ASP A 35 15.82 7.06 -7.08
C ASP A 35 14.88 6.07 -7.79
N SER A 36 14.15 5.23 -7.05
CA SER A 36 13.18 4.29 -7.61
C SER A 36 11.90 5.01 -8.06
N PRO A 37 11.41 4.75 -9.28
CA PRO A 37 10.14 5.28 -9.76
C PRO A 37 8.94 4.75 -8.95
N LEU A 38 9.12 3.61 -8.26
CA LEU A 38 8.11 2.99 -7.42
C LEU A 38 8.14 3.51 -5.96
N LYS A 39 8.98 4.50 -5.62
CA LYS A 39 9.05 5.05 -4.26
C LYS A 39 7.66 5.51 -3.78
N GLY A 40 7.25 4.96 -2.64
CA GLY A 40 5.95 5.27 -2.02
C GLY A 40 4.73 4.60 -2.67
N TRP A 41 4.90 3.83 -3.74
CA TRP A 41 3.83 2.96 -4.24
C TRP A 41 3.63 1.80 -3.27
N ILE A 42 2.38 1.36 -3.11
CA ILE A 42 2.03 0.21 -2.27
C ILE A 42 1.12 -0.75 -3.03
N ASN A 43 1.25 -2.04 -2.75
CA ASN A 43 0.29 -3.08 -3.10
C ASN A 43 -0.71 -3.25 -1.95
N VAL A 44 -2.01 -3.16 -2.22
CA VAL A 44 -3.08 -3.29 -1.21
C VAL A 44 -3.84 -4.62 -1.29
N GLY A 45 -3.28 -5.62 -1.97
CA GLY A 45 -3.81 -6.98 -2.14
C GLY A 45 -4.31 -7.26 -3.56
N PHE A 46 -4.35 -8.54 -3.95
CA PHE A 46 -4.93 -9.04 -5.22
C PHE A 46 -4.53 -8.26 -6.49
N SER A 47 -3.27 -7.82 -6.59
CA SER A 47 -2.76 -7.02 -7.72
C SER A 47 -3.27 -5.58 -7.81
N HIS A 48 -3.80 -5.03 -6.72
CA HIS A 48 -4.18 -3.61 -6.63
C HIS A 48 -3.02 -2.77 -6.11
N HIS A 49 -2.80 -1.64 -6.77
CA HIS A 49 -1.68 -0.74 -6.49
C HIS A 49 -2.18 0.68 -6.23
N LEU A 50 -1.56 1.37 -5.28
CA LEU A 50 -1.79 2.79 -5.04
C LEU A 50 -0.49 3.56 -5.22
N CYS A 51 -0.58 4.69 -5.92
CA CYS A 51 0.55 5.62 -6.02
C CYS A 51 0.79 6.32 -4.68
N ALA A 52 1.97 6.94 -4.53
CA ALA A 52 2.38 7.59 -3.28
C ALA A 52 1.37 8.56 -2.67
N ASN A 53 0.62 9.29 -3.50
CA ASN A 53 -0.40 10.22 -3.01
C ASN A 53 -1.63 9.49 -2.45
N CYS A 54 -2.14 8.50 -3.18
CA CYS A 54 -3.30 7.71 -2.74
C CYS A 54 -2.94 6.80 -1.56
N ALA A 55 -1.72 6.28 -1.55
CA ALA A 55 -1.16 5.49 -0.47
C ALA A 55 -1.14 6.24 0.86
N LYS A 56 -0.76 7.52 0.88
CA LYS A 56 -0.77 8.35 2.11
C LYS A 56 -2.16 8.41 2.75
N VAL A 57 -3.19 8.68 1.93
CA VAL A 57 -4.57 8.77 2.41
C VAL A 57 -5.06 7.41 2.91
N TYR A 58 -4.78 6.35 2.15
CA TYR A 58 -5.14 4.98 2.52
C TYR A 58 -4.49 4.56 3.84
N CYS A 59 -3.17 4.78 4.00
CA CYS A 59 -2.44 4.44 5.22
C CYS A 59 -2.91 5.23 6.43
N ALA A 60 -3.23 6.53 6.27
CA ALA A 60 -3.79 7.34 7.34
C ALA A 60 -5.14 6.78 7.83
N LYS A 61 -6.02 6.42 6.89
CA LYS A 61 -7.31 5.80 7.20
C LYS A 61 -7.16 4.42 7.81
N ARG A 62 -6.21 3.61 7.35
CA ARG A 62 -5.93 2.30 7.93
C ARG A 62 -5.45 2.41 9.38
N ALA A 63 -4.54 3.35 9.66
CA ALA A 63 -4.05 3.59 11.03
C ALA A 63 -5.16 4.10 11.97
N GLU A 64 -6.07 4.93 11.46
CA GLU A 64 -7.27 5.38 12.20
C GLU A 64 -8.17 4.19 12.57
N LEU A 65 -8.50 3.34 11.60
CA LEU A 65 -9.32 2.14 11.81
C LEU A 65 -8.66 1.10 12.71
N GLU A 66 -7.35 0.87 12.56
CA GLU A 66 -6.58 -0.03 13.45
C GLU A 66 -6.59 0.46 14.90
N ARG A 67 -6.57 1.79 15.11
CA ARG A 67 -6.67 2.39 16.44
C ARG A 67 -8.08 2.21 17.02
N GLU A 68 -9.12 2.51 16.26
CA GLU A 68 -10.52 2.31 16.67
C GLU A 68 -10.77 0.85 17.04
N LEU A 69 -10.32 -0.08 16.21
CA LEU A 69 -10.43 -1.51 16.47
C LEU A 69 -9.76 -1.88 17.81
N LYS A 70 -8.54 -1.38 18.05
CA LYS A 70 -7.82 -1.64 19.30
C LYS A 70 -8.53 -1.06 20.53
N GLU A 71 -9.13 0.12 20.41
CA GLU A 71 -9.90 0.76 21.49
C GLU A 71 -11.18 -0.04 21.80
N GLU A 72 -11.87 -0.54 20.76
CA GLU A 72 -13.07 -1.37 20.91
C GLU A 72 -12.76 -2.72 21.57
N TYR A 73 -11.73 -3.43 21.12
CA TYR A 73 -11.28 -4.68 21.75
C TYR A 73 -10.84 -4.52 23.22
N LEU A 74 -10.28 -3.37 23.59
CA LEU A 74 -9.91 -3.06 24.97
C LEU A 74 -11.13 -2.74 25.85
N ASN A 75 -12.19 -2.16 25.29
CA ASN A 75 -13.43 -1.92 26.01
C ASN A 75 -14.22 -3.22 26.23
N ASP A 76 -14.29 -4.11 25.24
CA ASP A 76 -14.96 -5.41 25.36
C ASP A 76 -14.30 -6.30 26.42
N THR A 77 -12.97 -6.20 26.61
CA THR A 77 -12.27 -6.95 27.66
C THR A 77 -12.51 -6.40 29.07
N ASN A 78 -12.91 -5.14 29.20
CA ASN A 78 -13.27 -4.53 30.49
C ASN A 78 -14.71 -4.87 30.92
N GLU A 79 -15.63 -5.15 29.99
CA GLU A 79 -17.01 -5.53 30.29
C GLU A 79 -17.16 -6.94 30.90
N PHE A 80 -16.15 -7.81 30.75
CA PHE A 80 -16.14 -9.18 31.32
C PHE A 80 -15.46 -9.28 32.70
N THR A 81 -15.09 -8.16 33.33
CA THR A 81 -14.40 -8.14 34.65
C THR A 81 -15.18 -7.42 35.77
N LEU A 82 -16.49 -7.21 35.59
CA LEU A 82 -17.39 -6.66 36.62
C LEU A 82 -18.39 -7.70 37.16
#